data_AF-A0A962I9P2-F1
#
_entry.id   AF-A0A962I9P2-F1
#
_cell.length_a   1.000
_cell.length_b   1.000
_cell.length_c   1.000
_cell.angle_alpha   90.00
_cell.angle_beta   90.00
_cell.angle_gamma   90.00
#
_symmetry.space_group_name_H-M   'P 1'
#
loop_
_entity.id
_entity.type
_entity.pdbx_description
1 polymer ?
#
loop_
_entity_poly.entity_id
_entity_poly.type
_entity_poly.pdbx_seq_one_letter_code
_entity_poly.pdbx_strand_id
1 'polypeptide(L)'
;MESIHNWLGPDAWPLVRAGLLQLGGALLILVFGLVLARWLGGLLHRVMRSANVESMLADFLRTLTRSVFSVLAVVAALDGVGVPAASLLAVLGAAGLAIGLALKDSLGNLAAGVMIILL
;
A
#
# COMPACT_ATOMS: atom_id res chain seq x y z
N MET A 1 -19.67 28.20 32.20
CA MET A 1 -19.11 27.03 31.49
C MET A 1 -20.21 26.24 30.75
N GLU A 2 -21.27 26.90 30.26
CA GLU A 2 -22.47 26.22 29.70
C GLU A 2 -22.76 26.60 28.24
N SER A 3 -21.95 27.46 27.63
CA SER A 3 -22.18 28.05 26.29
C SER A 3 -21.72 27.19 25.11
N ILE A 4 -21.07 26.04 25.35
CA ILE A 4 -20.59 25.11 24.31
C ILE A 4 -21.55 23.94 24.04
N HIS A 5 -22.53 23.68 24.92
CA HIS A 5 -23.48 22.59 24.73
C HIS A 5 -24.62 22.93 23.75
N ASN A 6 -24.90 24.23 23.55
CA ASN A 6 -26.06 24.69 22.76
C ASN A 6 -25.81 24.86 21.26
N TRP A 7 -24.54 24.70 20.80
CA TRP A 7 -24.17 24.83 19.38
C TRP A 7 -24.01 23.48 18.66
N LEU A 8 -23.97 22.37 19.40
CA LEU A 8 -24.04 21.01 18.87
C LEU A 8 -25.36 20.41 19.37
N GLY A 9 -26.34 20.24 18.48
CA GLY A 9 -27.59 19.56 18.81
C GLY A 9 -27.34 18.18 19.47
N PRO A 10 -28.27 17.65 20.28
CA PRO A 10 -28.15 16.33 20.93
C PRO A 10 -27.85 15.16 19.98
N ASP A 11 -28.06 15.39 18.69
CA ASP A 11 -27.79 14.57 17.50
C ASP A 11 -26.34 14.61 16.97
N ALA A 12 -25.49 15.55 17.42
CA ALA A 12 -24.09 15.67 17.00
C ALA A 12 -23.11 14.79 17.80
N TRP A 13 -23.42 14.49 19.06
CA TRP A 13 -22.58 13.65 19.93
C TRP A 13 -22.35 12.20 19.42
N PRO A 14 -23.34 11.50 18.84
CA PRO A 14 -23.13 10.17 18.25
C PRO A 14 -22.17 10.20 17.05
N LEU A 15 -22.24 11.25 16.22
CA LEU A 15 -21.40 11.40 15.02
C LEU A 15 -19.93 11.60 15.38
N VAL A 16 -19.64 12.40 16.42
CA VAL A 16 -18.27 12.64 16.91
C VAL A 16 -17.65 11.34 17.44
N ARG A 17 -18.42 10.51 18.16
CA ARG A 17 -17.95 9.23 18.71
C ARG A 17 -17.68 8.20 17.60
N ALA A 18 -18.55 8.16 16.59
CA ALA A 18 -18.38 7.30 15.43
C ALA A 18 -17.13 7.67 14.62
N GLY A 19 -16.91 8.97 14.39
CA GLY A 19 -15.71 9.47 13.70
C GLY A 19 -14.41 9.16 14.44
N LEU A 20 -14.40 9.28 15.78
CA LEU A 20 -13.23 8.93 16.59
C LEU A 20 -12.88 7.44 16.51
N LEU A 21 -13.88 6.55 16.54
CA LEU A 21 -13.67 5.11 16.43
C LEU A 21 -13.17 4.70 15.04
N GLN A 22 -13.70 5.31 13.98
CA GLN A 22 -13.28 5.07 12.60
C GLN A 22 -11.84 5.52 12.36
N LEU A 23 -11.45 6.70 12.86
CA LEU A 23 -10.07 7.17 12.77
C LEU A 23 -9.09 6.26 13.52
N GLY A 24 -9.48 5.77 14.69
CA GLY A 24 -8.69 4.80 15.45
C GLY A 24 -8.50 3.47 14.71
N GLY A 25 -9.56 2.93 14.14
CA GLY A 25 -9.52 1.71 13.33
C GLY A 25 -8.67 1.86 12.07
N ALA A 26 -8.83 2.97 11.34
CA ALA A 26 -8.04 3.27 10.16
C ALA A 26 -6.55 3.43 10.45
N LEU A 27 -6.20 4.07 11.58
CA LEU A 27 -4.80 4.19 12.01
C LEU A 27 -4.20 2.82 12.32
N LEU A 28 -4.98 1.94 12.96
CA LEU A 28 -4.59 0.56 13.23
C LEU A 28 -4.32 -0.22 11.94
N ILE A 29 -5.23 -0.13 10.96
CA ILE A 29 -5.09 -0.75 9.64
C ILE A 29 -3.85 -0.21 8.91
N LEU A 30 -3.63 1.10 8.95
CA LEU A 30 -2.49 1.74 8.28
C LEU A 30 -1.15 1.27 8.88
N VAL A 31 -1.04 1.28 10.22
CA VAL A 31 0.17 0.82 10.91
C VAL A 31 0.40 -0.66 10.62
N PHE A 32 -0.63 -1.49 10.71
CA PHE A 32 -0.51 -2.92 10.44
C PHE A 32 -0.12 -3.19 8.99
N GLY A 33 -0.73 -2.49 8.03
CA GLY A 33 -0.43 -2.62 6.61
C GLY A 33 0.99 -2.17 6.25
N LEU A 34 1.50 -1.08 6.84
CA LEU A 34 2.88 -0.63 6.66
C LEU A 34 3.90 -1.63 7.24
N VAL A 35 3.62 -2.19 8.42
CA VAL A 35 4.44 -3.23 9.03
C VAL A 35 4.44 -4.48 8.15
N LEU A 36 3.27 -4.89 7.66
CA LEU A 36 3.11 -6.04 6.76
C LEU A 36 3.87 -5.83 5.45
N ALA A 37 3.81 -4.64 4.85
CA ALA A 37 4.55 -4.30 3.63
C ALA A 37 6.07 -4.42 3.82
N ARG A 38 6.59 -3.97 4.96
CA ARG A 38 8.02 -4.11 5.31
C ARG A 38 8.40 -5.56 5.56
N TRP A 39 7.55 -6.30 6.27
CA TRP A 39 7.78 -7.70 6.60
C TRP A 39 7.79 -8.58 5.35
N LEU A 40 6.78 -8.44 4.48
CA LEU A 40 6.70 -9.16 3.20
C LEU A 40 7.86 -8.81 2.27
N GLY A 41 8.22 -7.53 2.16
CA GLY A 41 9.38 -7.12 1.38
C GLY A 41 10.70 -7.71 1.89
N GLY A 42 10.86 -7.80 3.22
CA GLY A 42 12.02 -8.45 3.84
C GLY A 42 12.04 -9.97 3.61
N LEU A 43 10.88 -10.62 3.70
CA LEU A 43 10.71 -12.05 3.43
C LEU A 43 11.06 -12.38 1.98
N LEU A 44 10.50 -11.63 1.03
CA LEU A 44 10.77 -11.82 -0.39
C LEU A 44 12.26 -11.68 -0.70
N HIS A 45 12.91 -10.64 -0.15
CA HIS A 45 14.35 -10.45 -0.34
C HIS A 45 15.18 -11.61 0.23
N ARG A 46 14.77 -12.17 1.37
CA ARG A 46 15.43 -13.33 1.97
C ARG A 46 15.28 -14.59 1.11
N VAL A 47 14.08 -14.83 0.58
CA VAL A 47 13.81 -15.95 -0.33
C VAL A 47 14.61 -15.81 -1.62
N MET A 48 14.66 -14.61 -2.20
CA MET A 48 15.42 -14.33 -3.42
C MET A 48 16.93 -14.53 -3.25
N ARG A 49 17.49 -14.10 -2.11
CA ARG A 49 18.89 -14.39 -1.78
C ARG A 49 19.17 -15.90 -1.68
N SER A 50 18.28 -16.66 -1.05
CA SER A 50 18.44 -18.13 -0.98
C SER A 50 18.31 -18.81 -2.35
N ALA A 51 17.59 -18.19 -3.28
CA ALA A 51 17.40 -18.69 -4.64
C ALA A 51 18.50 -18.23 -5.62
N ASN A 52 19.58 -17.59 -5.14
CA ASN A 52 20.65 -17.02 -5.95
C ASN A 52 20.15 -16.05 -7.04
N VAL A 53 19.05 -15.34 -6.76
CA VAL A 53 18.56 -14.28 -7.65
C VAL A 53 19.56 -13.14 -7.65
N GLU A 54 19.81 -12.58 -8.84
CA GLU A 54 20.69 -11.43 -9.02
C GLU A 54 20.23 -10.23 -8.16
N SER A 55 21.20 -9.51 -7.60
CA SER A 55 20.98 -8.46 -6.60
C SER A 55 20.06 -7.32 -7.06
N MET A 56 20.24 -6.83 -8.29
CA MET A 56 19.43 -5.76 -8.87
C MET A 56 17.98 -6.20 -9.02
N LEU A 57 17.73 -7.43 -9.52
CA LEU A 57 16.37 -7.97 -9.62
C LEU A 57 15.73 -8.17 -8.24
N ALA A 58 16.50 -8.67 -7.26
CA ALA A 58 16.01 -8.86 -5.90
C ALA A 58 15.63 -7.53 -5.23
N ASP A 59 16.41 -6.46 -5.42
CA ASP A 59 16.11 -5.13 -4.88
C ASP A 59 14.95 -4.44 -5.60
N PHE A 60 14.84 -4.65 -6.92
CA PHE A 60 13.69 -4.19 -7.69
C PHE A 60 12.38 -4.82 -7.21
N LEU A 61 12.33 -6.14 -7.08
CA LEU A 61 11.13 -6.87 -6.64
C LEU A 61 10.78 -6.59 -5.16
N ARG A 62 11.80 -6.42 -4.30
CA ARG A 62 11.61 -5.95 -2.92
C ARG A 62 10.96 -4.57 -2.89
N THR A 63 11.46 -3.63 -3.69
CA THR A 63 10.95 -2.25 -3.73
C THR A 63 9.54 -2.21 -4.30
N LEU A 64 9.27 -2.93 -5.39
CA LEU A 64 7.92 -3.09 -5.95
C LEU A 64 6.94 -3.63 -4.92
N THR A 65 7.28 -4.75 -4.27
CA THR A 65 6.43 -5.37 -3.25
C THR A 65 6.12 -4.39 -2.14
N ARG A 66 7.15 -3.74 -1.59
CA ARG A 66 6.95 -2.76 -0.52
C ARG A 66 6.06 -1.60 -0.96
N SER A 67 6.25 -1.07 -2.16
CA SER A 67 5.43 0.02 -2.69
C SER A 67 3.98 -0.39 -2.90
N VAL A 68 3.74 -1.54 -3.52
CA VAL A 68 2.37 -2.06 -3.77
C VAL A 68 1.64 -2.29 -2.46
N PHE A 69 2.23 -3.01 -1.51
CA PHE A 69 1.59 -3.27 -0.21
C PHE A 69 1.40 -1.99 0.62
N SER A 70 2.31 -1.03 0.52
CA SER A 70 2.15 0.27 1.20
C SER A 70 0.97 1.06 0.64
N VAL A 71 0.81 1.08 -0.69
CA VAL A 71 -0.33 1.73 -1.35
C VAL A 71 -1.64 1.04 -0.98
N LEU A 72 -1.69 -0.30 -1.01
CA LEU A 72 -2.87 -1.06 -0.60
C LEU A 72 -3.24 -0.81 0.87
N ALA A 73 -2.25 -0.69 1.76
CA ALA A 73 -2.48 -0.34 3.17
C ALA A 73 -3.13 1.04 3.32
N VAL A 74 -2.68 2.04 2.54
CA VAL A 74 -3.28 3.38 2.54
C VAL A 74 -4.72 3.33 2.04
N VAL A 75 -4.99 2.61 0.95
CA VAL A 75 -6.35 2.45 0.41
C VAL A 75 -7.27 1.78 1.44
N ALA A 76 -6.81 0.70 2.07
CA ALA A 76 -7.59 -0.01 3.10
C ALA A 76 -7.85 0.87 4.34
N ALA A 77 -6.88 1.69 4.74
CA ALA A 77 -7.06 2.63 5.83
C ALA A 77 -8.10 3.71 5.49
N LEU A 78 -8.06 4.26 4.26
CA LEU A 78 -9.02 5.25 3.79
C LEU A 78 -10.44 4.67 3.68
N ASP A 79 -10.56 3.42 3.23
CA ASP A 79 -11.84 2.69 3.21
C ASP A 79 -12.43 2.54 4.62
N GLY A 80 -11.58 2.28 5.62
CA GLY A 80 -11.97 2.25 7.04
C GLY A 80 -12.48 3.57 7.61
N VAL A 81 -12.16 4.71 7.00
CA VAL A 81 -12.69 6.06 7.35
C VAL A 81 -13.96 6.38 6.55
N GLY A 82 -14.41 5.51 5.64
CA GLY A 82 -15.58 5.72 4.80
C GLY A 82 -15.29 6.43 3.47
N VAL A 83 -14.02 6.52 3.06
CA VAL A 83 -13.66 7.00 1.71
C VAL A 83 -13.84 5.83 0.73
N PRO A 84 -14.64 5.97 -0.34
CA PRO A 84 -14.86 4.88 -1.29
C PRO A 84 -13.54 4.44 -1.95
N ALA A 85 -13.08 3.22 -1.66
CA ALA A 85 -11.85 2.70 -2.25
C ALA A 85 -11.92 2.55 -3.79
N ALA A 86 -13.11 2.41 -4.37
CA ALA A 86 -13.29 2.16 -5.81
C ALA A 86 -12.65 3.24 -6.71
N SER A 87 -12.79 4.53 -6.35
CA SER A 87 -12.18 5.63 -7.11
C SER A 87 -10.65 5.63 -7.00
N LEU A 88 -10.13 5.32 -5.82
CA LEU A 88 -8.70 5.18 -5.57
C LEU A 88 -8.14 3.99 -6.37
N LEU A 89 -8.82 2.84 -6.36
CA LEU A 89 -8.43 1.65 -7.10
C LEU A 89 -8.43 1.90 -8.62
N ALA A 90 -9.37 2.70 -9.14
CA ALA A 90 -9.36 3.08 -10.56
C ALA A 90 -8.11 3.90 -10.93
N VAL A 91 -7.75 4.91 -10.13
CA VAL A 91 -6.54 5.73 -10.34
C VAL A 91 -5.28 4.89 -10.19
N LEU A 92 -5.23 4.02 -9.18
CA LEU A 92 -4.11 3.10 -8.98
C LEU A 92 -3.98 2.07 -10.10
N GLY A 93 -5.09 1.60 -10.67
CA GLY A 93 -5.08 0.75 -11.85
C GLY A 93 -4.47 1.44 -13.05
N ALA A 94 -4.86 2.69 -13.32
CA ALA A 94 -4.28 3.50 -14.38
C ALA A 94 -2.78 3.79 -14.14
N ALA A 95 -2.40 4.15 -12.92
CA ALA A 95 -1.01 4.37 -12.53
C ALA A 95 -0.18 3.08 -12.64
N GLY A 96 -0.72 1.95 -12.21
CA GLY A 96 -0.08 0.64 -12.31
C GLY A 96 0.15 0.22 -13.76
N LEU A 97 -0.83 0.46 -14.64
CA LEU A 97 -0.66 0.28 -16.08
C LEU A 97 0.45 1.19 -16.63
N ALA A 98 0.44 2.48 -16.31
CA ALA A 98 1.46 3.42 -16.76
C ALA A 98 2.88 3.01 -16.29
N ILE A 99 3.02 2.63 -15.02
CA ILE A 99 4.27 2.13 -14.44
C ILE A 99 4.70 0.84 -15.14
N GLY A 100 3.78 -0.11 -15.35
CA GLY A 100 4.07 -1.37 -16.02
C GLY A 100 4.50 -1.18 -17.48
N LEU A 101 3.85 -0.28 -18.21
CA LEU A 101 4.22 0.08 -19.58
C LEU A 101 5.59 0.76 -19.63
N ALA A 102 5.90 1.62 -18.66
CA ALA A 102 7.22 2.26 -18.54
C ALA A 102 8.34 1.26 -18.20
N LEU A 103 8.02 0.23 -17.42
CA LEU A 103 8.98 -0.81 -17.01
C LEU A 103 9.12 -1.93 -18.04
N LYS A 104 8.24 -2.02 -19.03
CA LYS A 104 8.17 -3.10 -20.02
C LYS A 104 9.53 -3.34 -20.69
N ASP A 105 10.16 -2.29 -21.21
CA ASP A 105 11.42 -2.41 -21.94
C ASP A 105 12.60 -2.73 -21.01
N SER A 106 12.61 -2.13 -19.81
CA SER A 106 13.65 -2.39 -18.80
C SER A 106 13.62 -3.83 -18.30
N LEU A 107 12.43 -4.38 -18.05
CA LEU A 107 12.25 -5.77 -17.62
C LEU A 107 12.58 -6.76 -18.73
N GLY A 108 12.24 -6.44 -19.98
CA GLY A 108 12.62 -7.24 -21.14
C GLY A 108 14.13 -7.36 -21.29
N ASN A 109 14.85 -6.25 -21.11
CA ASN A 109 16.32 -6.24 -21.15
C ASN A 109 16.94 -7.04 -19.99
N LEU A 110 16.39 -6.94 -18.78
CA LEU A 110 16.82 -7.75 -17.62
C LEU A 110 16.64 -9.26 -17.88
N ALA A 111 15.49 -9.66 -18.42
CA ALA A 111 15.20 -11.07 -18.71
C ALA A 111 16.12 -11.64 -19.79
N ALA A 112 16.39 -10.89 -20.86
CA ALA A 112 17.34 -11.27 -21.90
C ALA A 112 18.75 -11.49 -21.33
N GLY A 113 19.19 -10.61 -20.42
CA GLY A 113 20.48 -10.76 -19.72
C GLY A 113 20.58 -12.06 -18.90
N VAL A 114 19.53 -12.38 -18.12
CA VAL A 114 19.49 -13.63 -17.34
C VAL A 114 19.49 -14.86 -18.24
N MET A 115 18.74 -14.84 -19.34
CA MET A 115 18.70 -15.96 -20.30
C MET A 115 20.09 -16.25 -20.89
N ILE A 116 20.89 -15.21 -21.19
CA ILE A 116 22.27 -15.39 -21.69
C ILE A 116 23.17 -16.04 -20.63
N ILE A 117 23.02 -15.69 -19.35
CA ILE A 117 23.84 -16.26 -18.26
C ILE A 117 23.49 -17.73 -17.99
N LEU A 118 22.24 -18.13 -18.26
CA LEU A 118 21.76 -19.49 -18.07
C LEU A 118 22.08 -20.43 -19.23
N LEU A 119 22.42 -19.89 -20.41
CA LEU A 119 22.87 -20.64 -21.59
C LEU A 119 24.39 -20.89 -21.54
#